data_AF-A0A6B2G8Y1-F1
#
_entry.id   AF-A0A6B2G8Y1-F1
#
_cell.length_a   1.000
_cell.length_b   1.000
_cell.length_c   1.000
_cell.angle_alpha   90.00
_cell.angle_beta   90.00
_cell.angle_gamma   90.00
#
_symmetry.space_group_name_H-M   'P 1'
#
loop_
_entity.id
_entity.type
_entity.pdbx_description
1 polymer ?
#
loop_
_entity_poly.entity_id
_entity_poly.type
_entity_poly.pdbx_seq_one_letter_code
_entity_poly.pdbx_strand_id
1 'polypeptide(L)'
;KMFSVSKGLDNSTTLISTYENRNNQNFLQILGETIIEIIRDIPAGVLVFFPSYQSLNLTMENWKKNNIWKRMNELKRIFSETKSCEDFRKKSNSFLNNNSKNNMFLAVCKGKMSEGMDFSDDSARAVIITGLPFPSKLDPRINLRIQVLNEN
;
A
#
# COMPACT_ATOMS: atom_id res chain seq x y z
N LYS A 1 -4.67 15.89 7.72
CA LYS A 1 -5.33 16.39 6.49
C LYS A 1 -5.45 15.23 5.51
N MET A 2 -6.59 15.06 4.85
CA MET A 2 -6.79 14.00 3.85
C MET A 2 -6.62 14.61 2.46
N PHE A 3 -5.85 13.94 1.59
CA PHE A 3 -5.62 14.36 0.21
C PHE A 3 -6.01 13.21 -0.72
N SER A 4 -6.66 13.54 -1.84
CA SER A 4 -6.99 12.58 -2.89
C SER A 4 -6.16 12.86 -4.13
N VAL A 5 -5.38 11.89 -4.59
CA VAL A 5 -4.61 11.97 -5.84
C VAL A 5 -5.31 11.11 -6.88
N SER A 6 -5.95 11.76 -7.86
CA SER A 6 -6.76 11.08 -8.88
C SER A 6 -6.04 10.87 -10.22
N LYS A 7 -4.92 11.55 -10.46
CA LYS A 7 -4.13 11.47 -11.69
C LYS A 7 -2.67 11.23 -11.39
N GLY A 8 -2.00 10.47 -12.26
CA GLY A 8 -0.56 10.24 -12.19
C GLY A 8 0.25 11.46 -12.63
N LEU A 9 1.57 11.38 -12.50
CA LEU A 9 2.49 12.45 -12.96
C LEU A 9 2.35 12.79 -14.45
N ASP A 10 1.90 11.84 -15.26
CA ASP A 10 1.66 12.02 -16.70
C ASP A 10 0.40 12.84 -17.00
N ASN A 11 -0.39 13.21 -15.99
CA ASN A 11 -1.69 13.89 -16.08
C ASN A 11 -2.74 13.21 -16.97
N SER A 12 -2.44 12.04 -17.54
CA SER A 12 -3.27 11.32 -18.50
C SER A 12 -3.77 9.99 -17.92
N THR A 13 -3.00 9.35 -17.04
CA THR A 13 -3.43 8.13 -16.37
C THR A 13 -4.20 8.46 -15.10
N THR A 14 -5.44 7.99 -15.04
CA THR A 14 -6.26 8.13 -13.83
C THR A 14 -5.86 7.05 -12.82
N LEU A 15 -5.54 7.45 -11.59
CA LEU A 15 -5.10 6.55 -10.53
C LEU A 15 -6.30 5.85 -9.87
N ILE A 16 -6.92 4.93 -10.60
CA ILE A 16 -8.02 4.10 -10.07
C ILE A 16 -7.56 2.65 -10.01
N SER A 17 -7.41 2.13 -8.80
CA SER A 17 -7.12 0.72 -8.53
C SER A 17 -8.37 -0.17 -8.75
N THR A 18 -8.96 -0.15 -9.95
CA THR A 18 -10.02 -1.07 -10.35
C THR A 18 -9.47 -2.49 -10.51
N TYR A 19 -10.37 -3.48 -10.59
CA TYR A 19 -10.01 -4.87 -10.88
C TYR A 19 -9.20 -5.02 -12.18
N GLU A 20 -9.49 -4.18 -13.17
CA GLU A 20 -8.84 -4.16 -14.48
C GLU A 20 -7.47 -3.48 -14.43
N ASN A 21 -7.36 -2.36 -13.72
CA ASN A 21 -6.12 -1.58 -13.66
C ASN A 21 -5.05 -2.17 -12.74
N ARG A 22 -5.43 -3.01 -11.76
CA ARG A 22 -4.47 -3.59 -10.81
C ARG A 22 -3.39 -4.47 -11.47
N ASN A 23 -3.67 -5.02 -12.67
CA ASN A 23 -2.73 -5.83 -13.44
C ASN A 23 -2.01 -5.03 -14.54
N ASN A 24 -2.42 -3.78 -14.78
CA ASN A 24 -1.85 -2.94 -15.81
C ASN A 24 -0.46 -2.45 -15.36
N GLN A 25 0.59 -2.89 -16.07
CA GLN A 25 1.98 -2.56 -15.73
C GLN A 25 2.25 -1.05 -15.76
N ASN A 26 1.64 -0.32 -16.71
CA ASN A 26 1.77 1.13 -16.81
C ASN A 26 1.18 1.84 -15.58
N PHE A 27 -0.01 1.40 -15.14
CA PHE A 27 -0.64 1.91 -13.92
C PHE A 27 0.26 1.66 -12.69
N LEU A 28 0.81 0.45 -12.54
CA LEU A 28 1.68 0.10 -11.42
C LEU A 28 2.98 0.93 -11.43
N GLN A 29 3.50 1.25 -12.60
CA GLN A 29 4.68 2.10 -12.76
C GLN A 29 4.38 3.54 -12.33
N ILE A 30 3.31 4.14 -12.87
CA ILE A 30 2.90 5.51 -12.58
C ILE A 30 2.53 5.67 -11.11
N LEU A 31 1.88 4.67 -10.50
CA LEU A 31 1.62 4.64 -9.06
C LEU A 31 2.93 4.72 -8.27
N GLY A 32 3.96 3.98 -8.69
CA GLY A 32 5.28 4.00 -8.06
C GLY A 32 5.98 5.36 -8.17
N GLU A 33 5.98 5.96 -9.36
CA GLU A 33 6.53 7.31 -9.59
C GLU A 33 5.81 8.37 -8.74
N THR A 34 4.48 8.26 -8.65
CA THR A 34 3.66 9.17 -7.83
C THR A 34 4.00 9.05 -6.35
N ILE A 35 4.17 7.83 -5.85
CA ILE A 35 4.58 7.59 -4.47
C ILE A 35 5.99 8.16 -4.22
N ILE A 36 6.94 7.98 -5.15
CA ILE A 36 8.29 8.56 -5.03
C ILE A 36 8.22 10.07 -4.81
N GLU A 37 7.40 10.77 -5.59
CA GLU A 37 7.30 12.22 -5.46
C GLU A 37 6.68 12.63 -4.12
N ILE A 38 5.65 11.92 -3.67
CA ILE A 38 5.02 12.18 -2.37
C ILE A 38 6.00 11.94 -1.21
N ILE A 39 6.77 10.84 -1.23
CA ILE A 39 7.64 10.49 -0.11
C ILE A 39 8.90 11.35 -0.02
N ARG A 40 9.28 12.06 -1.08
CA ARG A 40 10.41 13.02 -1.07
C ARG A 40 10.16 14.17 -0.10
N ASP A 41 8.94 14.67 -0.05
CA ASP A 41 8.57 15.81 0.79
C ASP A 41 8.22 15.42 2.23
N ILE A 42 8.17 14.11 2.53
CA ILE A 42 7.82 13.62 3.86
C ILE A 42 9.10 13.24 4.61
N PRO A 43 9.50 13.96 5.69
CA PRO A 43 10.77 13.74 6.39
C PRO A 43 10.77 12.55 7.36
N ALA A 44 9.61 11.91 7.59
CA ALA A 44 9.43 10.88 8.60
C ALA A 44 8.88 9.57 7.97
N GLY A 45 8.40 8.64 8.79
CA GLY A 45 7.95 7.33 8.32
C GLY A 45 6.67 7.40 7.48
N VAL A 46 6.57 6.53 6.49
CA VAL A 46 5.42 6.45 5.57
C VAL A 46 4.83 5.03 5.58
N LEU A 47 3.51 4.94 5.71
CA LEU A 47 2.78 3.69 5.56
C LEU A 47 2.05 3.69 4.22
N VAL A 48 2.18 2.60 3.47
CA VAL A 48 1.47 2.42 2.21
C VAL A 48 0.61 1.17 2.30
N PHE A 49 -0.71 1.36 2.26
CA PHE A 49 -1.67 0.28 2.34
C PHE A 49 -2.17 -0.14 0.96
N PHE A 50 -2.18 -1.46 0.77
CA PHE A 50 -2.70 -2.14 -0.41
C PHE A 50 -4.00 -2.88 -0.06
N PRO A 51 -4.92 -3.03 -1.03
CA PRO A 51 -6.21 -3.69 -0.78
C PRO A 51 -6.07 -5.20 -0.54
N SER A 52 -4.98 -5.84 -1.01
CA SER A 52 -4.74 -7.27 -0.84
C SER A 52 -3.25 -7.63 -0.93
N TYR A 53 -2.85 -8.80 -0.41
CA TYR A 53 -1.50 -9.34 -0.59
C TYR A 53 -1.16 -9.57 -2.07
N GLN A 54 -2.15 -9.91 -2.90
CA GLN A 54 -1.93 -10.09 -4.33
C GLN A 54 -1.51 -8.77 -4.99
N SER A 55 -2.22 -7.68 -4.68
CA SER A 55 -1.89 -6.33 -5.17
C SER A 55 -0.53 -5.87 -4.68
N LEU A 56 -0.20 -6.09 -3.40
CA LEU A 56 1.10 -5.78 -2.82
C LEU A 56 2.23 -6.51 -3.56
N ASN A 57 2.12 -7.84 -3.71
CA ASN A 57 3.17 -8.65 -4.34
C ASN A 57 3.36 -8.27 -5.81
N LEU A 58 2.27 -8.13 -6.57
CA LEU A 58 2.33 -7.76 -7.98
C LEU A 58 2.98 -6.38 -8.17
N THR A 59 2.59 -5.41 -7.34
CA THR A 59 3.17 -4.06 -7.38
C THR A 59 4.66 -4.10 -7.04
N MET A 60 5.03 -4.83 -5.99
CA MET A 60 6.43 -4.98 -5.57
C MET A 60 7.29 -5.64 -6.66
N GLU A 61 6.78 -6.69 -7.32
CA GLU A 61 7.47 -7.33 -8.44
C GLU A 61 7.65 -6.37 -9.62
N ASN A 62 6.61 -5.62 -9.98
CA ASN A 62 6.69 -4.60 -11.04
C ASN A 62 7.70 -3.51 -10.70
N TRP A 63 7.70 -3.01 -9.46
CA TRP A 63 8.63 -1.96 -9.03
C TRP A 63 10.08 -2.44 -9.00
N LYS A 64 10.33 -3.70 -8.64
CA LYS A 64 11.66 -4.29 -8.71
C LYS A 64 12.15 -4.45 -10.14
N LYS A 65 11.29 -4.89 -11.06
CA LYS A 65 11.61 -5.02 -12.49
C LYS A 65 11.93 -3.67 -13.15
N ASN A 66 11.23 -2.61 -12.77
CA ASN A 66 11.35 -1.28 -13.39
C ASN A 66 12.26 -0.30 -12.61
N ASN A 67 13.15 -0.78 -11.75
CA ASN A 67 14.06 0.04 -10.92
C ASN A 67 13.40 1.07 -9.97
N ILE A 68 12.07 1.13 -9.90
CA ILE A 68 11.32 1.98 -8.96
C ILE A 68 11.65 1.60 -7.52
N TRP A 69 11.71 0.30 -7.22
CA TRP A 69 12.00 -0.19 -5.87
C TRP A 69 13.35 0.33 -5.37
N LYS A 70 14.37 0.32 -6.23
CA LYS A 70 15.71 0.82 -5.89
C LYS A 70 15.67 2.30 -5.55
N ARG A 71 15.04 3.12 -6.41
CA ARG A 71 14.87 4.56 -6.22
C ARG A 71 14.09 4.89 -4.94
N MET A 72 13.02 4.17 -4.66
CA MET A 72 12.29 4.31 -3.40
C MET A 72 13.16 3.97 -2.19
N ASN A 73 13.94 2.88 -2.27
CA ASN A 73 14.78 2.42 -1.17
C ASN A 73 15.99 3.33 -0.89
N GLU A 74 16.43 4.12 -1.88
CA GLU A 74 17.42 5.20 -1.71
C GLU A 74 16.84 6.38 -0.92
N LEU A 75 15.54 6.65 -1.03
CA LEU A 75 14.85 7.71 -0.29
C LEU A 75 14.44 7.26 1.11
N LYS A 76 13.81 6.09 1.21
CA LYS A 76 13.29 5.52 2.46
C LYS A 76 13.45 4.01 2.47
N ARG A 77 13.98 3.46 3.56
CA ARG A 77 14.17 2.02 3.70
C ARG A 77 12.82 1.30 3.68
N ILE A 78 12.65 0.37 2.74
CA ILE A 78 11.36 -0.29 2.51
C ILE A 78 11.25 -1.58 3.33
N PHE A 79 10.14 -1.70 4.05
CA PHE A 79 9.67 -2.91 4.70
C PHE A 79 8.36 -3.36 4.07
N SER A 80 8.10 -4.67 4.03
CA SER A 80 6.88 -5.21 3.45
C SER A 80 6.25 -6.28 4.31
N GLU A 81 4.93 -6.24 4.39
CA GLU A 81 4.12 -7.24 5.07
C GLU A 81 4.21 -8.59 4.34
N THR A 82 4.35 -9.66 5.11
CA THR A 82 4.33 -11.03 4.61
C THR A 82 3.23 -11.83 5.30
N LYS A 83 2.77 -12.91 4.66
CA LYS A 83 1.77 -13.80 5.26
C LYS A 83 2.31 -14.51 6.52
N SER A 84 3.62 -14.74 6.61
CA SER A 84 4.29 -15.34 7.77
C SER A 84 4.21 -14.43 9.00
N CYS A 85 3.67 -14.93 10.12
CA CYS A 85 3.60 -14.19 11.39
C CYS A 85 4.98 -13.82 11.93
N GLU A 86 5.95 -14.73 11.81
CA GLU A 86 7.26 -14.56 12.40
C GLU A 86 8.07 -13.49 11.66
N ASP A 87 8.08 -13.55 10.33
CA ASP A 87 8.75 -12.56 9.49
C ASP A 87 8.10 -11.18 9.63
N PHE A 88 6.78 -11.14 9.74
CA PHE A 88 6.04 -9.92 9.99
C PHE A 88 6.49 -9.25 11.29
N ARG A 89 6.56 -10.00 12.40
CA ARG A 89 7.02 -9.48 13.70
C ARG A 89 8.46 -8.99 13.65
N LYS A 90 9.36 -9.73 13.00
CA LYS A 90 10.77 -9.32 12.84
C LYS A 90 10.90 -8.01 12.06
N LYS A 91 10.20 -7.90 10.92
CA LYS A 91 10.22 -6.69 10.09
C LYS A 91 9.55 -5.49 10.76
N SER A 92 8.44 -5.72 11.45
CA SER A 92 7.73 -4.71 12.22
C SER A 92 8.59 -4.15 13.37
N ASN A 93 9.21 -5.03 14.16
CA ASN A 93 10.11 -4.61 15.22
C ASN A 93 11.34 -3.87 14.66
N SER A 94 11.87 -4.30 13.52
CA SER A 94 12.95 -3.58 12.85
C SER A 94 12.51 -2.21 12.34
N PHE A 95 11.26 -2.06 11.91
CA PHE A 95 10.70 -0.77 11.50
C PHE A 95 10.55 0.20 12.68
N LEU A 96 10.04 -0.28 13.82
CA LEU A 96 9.80 0.50 15.03
C LEU A 96 11.10 0.85 15.79
N ASN A 97 12.04 -0.08 15.88
CA ASN A 97 13.28 0.09 16.67
C ASN A 97 14.38 0.84 15.91
N ASN A 98 14.22 1.09 14.61
CA ASN A 98 15.21 1.83 13.85
C ASN A 98 15.09 3.32 14.16
N ASN A 99 16.12 3.88 14.80
CA ASN A 99 16.27 5.33 15.02
C ASN A 99 16.30 6.15 13.71
N SER A 100 16.41 5.49 12.55
CA SER A 100 16.25 6.12 11.25
C SER A 100 14.77 6.41 10.99
N LYS A 101 14.38 7.67 11.20
CA LYS A 101 13.01 8.20 10.97
C LYS A 101 12.52 8.10 9.51
N ASN A 102 13.36 7.62 8.58
CA ASN A 102 13.10 7.54 7.13
C ASN A 102 12.78 6.12 6.64
N ASN A 103 11.81 5.48 7.28
CA ASN A 103 11.37 4.15 6.89
C ASN A 103 10.03 4.21 6.13
N MET A 104 9.81 3.27 5.21
CA MET A 104 8.53 3.09 4.55
C MET A 104 8.05 1.65 4.78
N PHE A 105 6.79 1.47 5.16
CA PHE A 105 6.20 0.15 5.36
C PHE A 105 5.05 -0.09 4.38
N LEU A 106 5.14 -1.16 3.59
CA LEU A 106 4.10 -1.61 2.67
C LEU A 106 3.24 -2.67 3.37
N ALA A 107 1.97 -2.35 3.64
CA ALA A 107 1.03 -3.17 4.39
C ALA A 107 -0.27 -3.45 3.62
N VAL A 108 -1.10 -4.35 4.13
CA VAL A 108 -2.44 -4.64 3.58
C VAL A 108 -3.53 -4.10 4.51
N CYS A 109 -4.59 -3.49 3.98
CA CYS A 109 -5.67 -2.87 4.78
C CYS A 109 -6.46 -3.84 5.67
N LYS A 110 -6.38 -5.15 5.40
CA LYS A 110 -6.97 -6.24 6.21
C LYS A 110 -5.88 -7.21 6.68
N GLY A 111 -4.67 -6.69 6.86
CA GLY A 111 -3.50 -7.43 7.27
C GLY A 111 -3.38 -7.46 8.79
N LYS A 112 -2.38 -8.18 9.28
CA LYS A 112 -2.04 -8.22 10.72
C LYS A 112 -1.62 -6.85 11.25
N MET A 113 -1.11 -6.04 10.32
CA MET A 113 -0.59 -4.70 10.53
C MET A 113 -1.71 -3.68 10.80
N SER A 114 -2.90 -3.86 10.20
CA SER A 114 -4.03 -2.93 10.33
C SER A 114 -4.88 -3.12 11.59
N GLU A 115 -4.70 -4.19 12.36
CA GLU A 115 -5.59 -4.55 13.47
C GLU A 115 -4.97 -4.40 14.88
N GLY A 116 -3.65 -4.24 15.03
CA GLY A 116 -3.03 -4.31 16.37
C GLY A 116 -1.64 -3.72 16.53
N MET A 117 -1.19 -2.87 15.61
CA MET A 117 0.07 -2.15 15.76
C MET A 117 -0.18 -0.67 15.98
N ASP A 118 0.31 -0.17 17.11
CA ASP A 118 0.34 1.26 17.39
C ASP A 118 1.62 1.86 16.80
N PHE A 119 1.48 3.02 16.16
CA PHE A 119 2.59 3.72 15.54
C PHE A 119 2.80 5.03 16.28
N SER A 120 4.02 5.24 16.78
CA SER A 120 4.40 6.57 17.28
C SER A 120 4.39 7.60 16.14
N ASP A 121 4.12 8.86 16.47
CA ASP A 121 3.96 9.97 15.50
C ASP A 121 5.08 10.08 14.46
N ASP A 122 6.31 9.72 14.82
CA ASP A 122 7.49 9.76 13.93
C ASP A 122 7.58 8.54 13.00
N SER A 123 6.94 7.43 13.39
CA SER A 123 6.95 6.16 12.64
C SER A 123 6.01 6.19 11.43
N ALA A 124 4.94 7.00 11.47
CA ALA A 124 3.89 7.02 10.47
C ALA A 124 3.30 8.42 10.26
N ARG A 125 4.12 9.35 9.76
CA ARG A 125 3.70 10.75 9.51
C ARG A 125 2.73 10.89 8.34
N ALA A 126 2.78 9.95 7.40
CA ALA A 126 1.87 9.90 6.26
C ALA A 126 1.39 8.47 6.03
N VAL A 127 0.12 8.36 5.66
CA VAL A 127 -0.52 7.10 5.28
C VAL A 127 -1.07 7.25 3.86
N ILE A 128 -0.59 6.40 2.96
CA ILE A 128 -1.00 6.34 1.56
C ILE A 128 -1.87 5.10 1.39
N ILE A 129 -3.08 5.27 0.87
CA ILE A 129 -3.98 4.15 0.55
C ILE A 129 -4.06 4.07 -0.97
N THR A 130 -3.48 3.01 -1.54
CA THR A 130 -3.35 2.83 -3.01
C THR A 130 -4.64 2.39 -3.68
N GLY A 131 -5.59 1.86 -2.90
CA GLY A 131 -6.90 1.44 -3.39
C GLY A 131 -7.84 1.16 -2.24
N LEU A 132 -9.14 1.29 -2.49
CA LEU A 132 -10.15 0.96 -1.51
C LEU A 132 -10.21 -0.56 -1.32
N PRO A 133 -10.15 -1.07 -0.08
CA PRO A 133 -10.22 -2.49 0.21
C PRO A 133 -11.65 -3.01 0.03
N PHE A 134 -12.11 -3.10 -1.21
CA PHE A 134 -13.41 -3.66 -1.52
C PHE A 134 -13.40 -5.18 -1.33
N PRO A 135 -14.43 -5.73 -0.69
CA PRO A 135 -14.57 -7.16 -0.53
C PRO A 135 -14.95 -7.77 -1.90
N SER A 136 -14.46 -8.97 -2.20
CA SER A 136 -14.59 -9.55 -3.54
C SER A 136 -16.05 -9.84 -3.89
N LYS A 137 -16.56 -9.30 -5.00
CA LYS A 137 -17.91 -9.63 -5.51
C LYS A 137 -18.06 -11.11 -5.92
N LEU A 138 -16.95 -11.85 -6.03
CA LEU A 138 -16.96 -13.28 -6.35
C LEU A 138 -17.16 -14.17 -5.11
N ASP A 139 -17.12 -13.59 -3.89
CA ASP A 139 -17.40 -14.36 -2.69
C ASP A 139 -18.91 -14.62 -2.56
N PRO A 140 -19.36 -15.89 -2.55
CA PRO A 140 -20.77 -16.21 -2.45
C PRO A 140 -21.40 -15.67 -1.16
N ARG A 141 -20.63 -15.52 -0.06
CA ARG A 141 -21.14 -14.94 1.19
C ARG A 141 -21.45 -13.45 1.05
N ILE A 142 -20.67 -12.74 0.23
CA ILE A 142 -20.89 -11.32 -0.04
C ILE A 142 -22.12 -11.15 -0.89
N ASN A 143 -22.29 -11.96 -1.94
CA ASN A 143 -23.49 -11.92 -2.76
C ASN A 143 -24.75 -12.29 -1.97
N LEU A 144 -24.68 -13.30 -1.12
CA LEU A 144 -25.77 -13.68 -0.22
C LEU A 144 -26.15 -12.53 0.72
N ARG A 145 -25.15 -11.85 1.30
CA ARG A 145 -25.40 -10.71 2.19
C ARG A 145 -25.98 -9.51 1.46
N ILE A 146 -25.54 -9.26 0.22
CA ILE A 146 -26.11 -8.21 -0.64
C ILE A 146 -27.58 -8.53 -0.97
N GLN A 147 -27.90 -9.78 -1.29
CA GLN A 147 -29.29 -10.20 -1.55
C GLN A 147 -30.18 -9.97 -0.33
N VAL A 148 -29.77 -10.44 0.86
CA VAL A 148 -30.53 -10.25 2.10
C VAL A 148 -30.75 -8.77 2.43
N LEU A 149 -29.76 -7.90 2.17
CA LEU A 149 -29.87 -6.47 2.43
C LEU A 149 -30.73 -5.73 1.40
N ASN A 150 -30.85 -6.24 0.18
CA ASN A 150 -31.67 -5.63 -0.89
C ASN A 150 -33.12 -6.12 -0.90
N GLU A 151 -33.44 -7.19 -0.16
CA GLU A 151 -34.79 -7.72 0.00
C GLU A 151 -35.57 -7.05 1.16
N ASN A 152 -34.94 -6.12 1.89
CA ASN A 152 -35.57 -5.23 2.88
C ASN A 152 -35.58 -3.78 2.37
#